data_AF-A0A075MSY7-F1
#
_entry.id   AF-A0A075MSY7-F1
#
_cell.length_a   1.000
_cell.length_b   1.000
_cell.length_c   1.000
_cell.angle_alpha   90.00
_cell.angle_beta   90.00
_cell.angle_gamma   90.00
#
_symmetry.space_group_name_H-M   'P 1'
#
loop_
_entity.id
_entity.type
_entity.pdbx_description
1 polymer ?
#
loop_
_entity_poly.entity_id
_entity_poly.type
_entity_poly.pdbx_seq_one_letter_code
_entity_poly.pdbx_strand_id
1 'polypeptide(L)'
;MPAAVDYDAIANILTLRYNPRRSPPKRPLAASDFAPSKVDDNVESQILKIIESDLARIKEKRVSVLLSGGVDSVLTLAVLRKFRPDINVSCVSMGFGEDDDEVSAARNIAEAYGCDFCALVLDDVLSGLPRLIKIAREPRWNLYQAYAFEACKEKTIFSGDGGDELFAGYTFRYQKYLSLFSQKKNGWKEKAKLYVSCHERDWVPDQEKVFGPKVRFSWDKIYGLVKRYFSNNGLDPLDQVFLADWNGKLLFDWLPANLAFSKAFEIKIQSLFLSDRMTKFATHLPWRIKYDQDSATGKLPLRAILKGERLRVEPVKKGFSANAVSLWKKRGQEIVKQYVNNSGDSETVRAGVINGDWVQKTTEKLLQAQEEPDIRYVNKMLAVLALEVWWRLFVSKTLKGNEKL
;
A
#
# COMPACT_ATOMS: atom_id res chain seq x y z
N MET A 1 -32.97 -5.56 7.79
CA MET A 1 -32.03 -5.54 8.92
C MET A 1 -30.68 -5.06 8.41
N PRO A 2 -29.92 -4.21 9.13
CA PRO A 2 -28.53 -3.92 8.77
C PRO A 2 -27.77 -5.25 8.69
N ALA A 3 -26.89 -5.41 7.70
CA ALA A 3 -26.03 -6.58 7.64
C ALA A 3 -25.25 -6.70 8.96
N ALA A 4 -25.15 -7.92 9.50
CA ALA A 4 -24.41 -8.14 10.74
C ALA A 4 -22.96 -7.64 10.59
N VAL A 5 -22.51 -6.80 11.52
CA VAL A 5 -21.14 -6.28 11.52
C VAL A 5 -20.17 -7.41 11.85
N ASP A 6 -19.17 -7.63 10.99
CA ASP A 6 -18.08 -8.58 11.23
C ASP A 6 -16.99 -7.92 12.10
N TYR A 7 -17.05 -8.20 13.41
CA TYR A 7 -16.08 -7.66 14.36
C TYR A 7 -14.67 -8.25 14.21
N ASP A 8 -14.53 -9.48 13.69
CA ASP A 8 -13.20 -10.04 13.40
C ASP A 8 -12.58 -9.30 12.19
N ALA A 9 -13.38 -8.92 11.19
CA ALA A 9 -12.91 -8.09 10.09
C ALA A 9 -12.39 -6.73 10.58
N ILE A 10 -13.09 -6.09 11.51
CA ILE A 10 -12.66 -4.82 12.12
C ILE A 10 -11.32 -5.00 12.83
N ALA A 11 -11.18 -6.05 13.65
CA ALA A 11 -9.91 -6.37 14.33
C ALA A 11 -8.76 -6.58 13.32
N ASN A 12 -9.01 -7.31 12.25
CA ASN A 12 -8.02 -7.58 11.21
C ASN A 12 -7.61 -6.29 10.49
N ILE A 13 -8.56 -5.47 10.04
CA ILE A 13 -8.27 -4.22 9.31
C ILE A 13 -7.56 -3.23 10.23
N LEU A 14 -7.99 -3.08 11.48
CA LEU A 14 -7.31 -2.21 12.43
C LEU A 14 -5.98 -2.77 12.95
N THR A 15 -5.50 -3.93 12.51
CA THR A 15 -4.20 -4.49 12.94
C THR A 15 -3.24 -4.76 11.78
N LEU A 16 -3.77 -5.21 10.64
CA LEU A 16 -3.01 -5.57 9.43
C LEU A 16 -3.21 -4.56 8.28
N ARG A 17 -4.18 -3.64 8.42
CA ARG A 17 -4.75 -2.77 7.37
C ARG A 17 -5.61 -3.46 6.31
N TYR A 18 -5.78 -4.77 6.40
CA TYR A 18 -6.63 -5.55 5.50
C TYR A 18 -7.28 -6.73 6.23
N ASN A 19 -8.31 -7.32 5.63
CA ASN A 19 -8.94 -8.53 6.14
C ASN A 19 -8.61 -9.75 5.25
N PRO A 20 -7.72 -10.66 5.69
CA PRO A 20 -7.31 -11.84 4.91
C PRO A 20 -8.41 -12.92 4.78
N ARG A 21 -9.56 -12.74 5.44
CA ARG A 21 -10.70 -13.66 5.32
C ARG A 21 -11.61 -13.35 4.13
N ARG A 22 -11.39 -12.24 3.43
CA ARG A 22 -12.15 -11.87 2.23
C ARG A 22 -11.73 -12.73 1.03
N SER A 23 -12.53 -12.71 -0.02
CA SER A 23 -12.11 -13.21 -1.32
C SER A 23 -11.14 -12.20 -1.97
N PRO A 24 -9.91 -12.61 -2.32
CA PRO A 24 -8.98 -11.75 -3.03
C PRO A 24 -9.38 -11.59 -4.50
N PRO A 25 -8.97 -10.50 -5.16
CA PRO A 25 -9.27 -10.26 -6.57
C PRO A 25 -8.45 -11.13 -7.53
N LYS A 26 -7.35 -11.71 -7.05
CA LYS A 26 -6.52 -12.68 -7.77
C LYS A 26 -6.30 -13.91 -6.90
N ARG A 27 -6.01 -15.05 -7.54
CA ARG A 27 -5.68 -16.29 -6.84
C ARG A 27 -4.41 -16.09 -5.99
N PRO A 28 -4.44 -16.47 -4.70
CA PRO A 28 -3.24 -16.51 -3.88
C PRO A 28 -2.19 -17.48 -4.44
N LEU A 29 -0.93 -17.10 -4.33
CA LEU A 29 0.21 -17.95 -4.69
C LEU A 29 0.53 -18.94 -3.58
N ALA A 30 1.01 -20.11 -3.95
CA ALA A 30 1.51 -21.13 -3.04
C ALA A 30 2.99 -20.90 -2.71
N ALA A 31 3.49 -21.58 -1.67
CA ALA A 31 4.92 -21.55 -1.35
C ALA A 31 5.78 -22.07 -2.51
N SER A 32 5.28 -23.02 -3.30
CA SER A 32 5.97 -23.54 -4.49
C SER A 32 6.19 -22.50 -5.58
N ASP A 33 5.34 -21.45 -5.65
CA ASP A 33 5.51 -20.37 -6.63
C ASP A 33 6.66 -19.42 -6.27
N PHE A 34 7.18 -19.52 -5.05
CA PHE A 34 8.34 -18.76 -4.56
C PHE A 34 9.58 -19.64 -4.38
N ALA A 35 9.51 -20.91 -4.77
CA ALA A 35 10.69 -21.78 -4.75
C ALA A 35 11.67 -21.30 -5.83
N PRO A 36 12.91 -20.91 -5.49
CA PRO A 36 13.82 -20.36 -6.47
C PRO A 36 14.14 -21.35 -7.59
N SER A 37 14.04 -20.91 -8.84
CA SER A 37 14.50 -21.67 -10.00
C SER A 37 15.94 -21.33 -10.34
N LYS A 38 16.61 -22.18 -11.13
CA LYS A 38 17.93 -21.83 -11.70
C LYS A 38 17.78 -20.55 -12.52
N VAL A 39 18.57 -19.54 -12.18
CA VAL A 39 18.53 -18.24 -12.83
C VAL A 39 19.62 -18.19 -13.90
N ASP A 40 19.26 -17.72 -15.08
CA ASP A 40 20.19 -17.35 -16.15
C ASP A 40 20.84 -15.99 -15.80
N ASP A 41 22.09 -15.78 -16.20
CA ASP A 41 22.90 -14.62 -15.81
C ASP A 41 22.32 -13.28 -16.32
N ASN A 42 21.33 -13.32 -17.22
CA ASN A 42 20.72 -12.14 -17.83
C ASN A 42 19.25 -11.93 -17.41
N VAL A 43 19.04 -11.64 -16.12
CA VAL A 43 17.71 -11.39 -15.52
C VAL A 43 17.03 -10.16 -16.15
N GLU A 44 17.79 -9.09 -16.37
CA GLU A 44 17.32 -7.82 -16.92
C GLU A 44 16.73 -7.99 -18.32
N SER A 45 17.41 -8.74 -19.20
CA SER A 45 16.88 -8.99 -20.55
C SER A 45 15.63 -9.85 -20.54
N GLN A 46 15.48 -10.77 -19.59
CA GLN A 46 14.25 -11.55 -19.45
C GLN A 46 13.08 -10.68 -18.99
N ILE A 47 13.31 -9.79 -18.02
CA ILE A 47 12.32 -8.79 -17.60
C ILE A 47 11.88 -7.94 -18.79
N LEU A 48 12.84 -7.39 -19.56
CA LEU A 48 12.56 -6.56 -20.73
C LEU A 48 11.77 -7.33 -21.81
N LYS A 49 12.13 -8.58 -22.11
CA LYS A 49 11.40 -9.43 -23.08
C LYS A 49 9.95 -9.69 -22.65
N ILE A 50 9.72 -9.93 -21.36
CA ILE A 50 8.36 -10.09 -20.82
C ILE A 50 7.57 -8.80 -21.00
N ILE A 51 8.16 -7.66 -20.61
CA ILE A 51 7.54 -6.34 -20.71
C ILE A 51 7.22 -5.99 -22.17
N GLU A 52 8.18 -6.13 -23.09
CA GLU A 52 7.99 -5.88 -24.52
C GLU A 52 6.82 -6.69 -25.07
N SER A 53 6.80 -7.99 -24.75
CA SER A 53 5.74 -8.90 -25.20
C SER A 53 4.37 -8.57 -24.59
N ASP A 54 4.31 -8.05 -23.37
CA ASP A 54 3.07 -7.62 -22.72
C ASP A 54 2.59 -6.29 -23.31
N LEU A 55 3.49 -5.33 -23.52
CA LEU A 55 3.19 -4.02 -24.11
C LEU A 55 2.78 -4.08 -25.58
N ALA A 56 3.28 -5.07 -26.34
CA ALA A 56 2.84 -5.31 -27.72
C ALA A 56 1.33 -5.59 -27.84
N ARG A 57 0.68 -6.01 -26.74
CA ARG A 57 -0.77 -6.31 -26.69
C ARG A 57 -1.64 -5.08 -26.41
N ILE A 58 -1.04 -3.95 -26.03
CA ILE A 58 -1.75 -2.69 -25.75
C ILE A 58 -2.18 -2.07 -27.08
N LYS A 59 -3.48 -1.84 -27.26
CA LYS A 59 -4.01 -1.29 -28.52
C LYS A 59 -4.25 0.22 -28.42
N GLU A 60 -4.36 0.72 -27.20
CA GLU A 60 -4.58 2.10 -26.85
C GLU A 60 -3.42 2.97 -27.37
N LYS A 61 -3.75 4.03 -28.10
CA LYS A 61 -2.77 5.00 -28.65
C LYS A 61 -2.48 6.15 -27.70
N ARG A 62 -3.23 6.25 -26.62
CA ARG A 62 -3.09 7.25 -25.56
C ARG A 62 -3.26 6.56 -24.21
N VAL A 63 -2.33 6.79 -23.30
CA VAL A 63 -2.34 6.21 -21.96
C VAL A 63 -1.87 7.24 -20.94
N SER A 64 -2.24 7.04 -19.68
CA SER A 64 -1.67 7.80 -18.57
C SER A 64 -0.73 6.92 -17.75
N VAL A 65 0.31 7.51 -17.15
CA VAL A 65 1.21 6.86 -16.19
C VAL A 65 1.15 7.62 -14.88
N LEU A 66 0.90 6.92 -13.78
CA LEU A 66 1.10 7.48 -12.44
C LEU A 66 2.60 7.53 -12.15
N LEU A 67 3.18 8.72 -12.18
CA LEU A 67 4.61 8.96 -12.10
C LEU A 67 4.99 9.54 -10.73
N SER A 68 5.48 8.68 -9.84
CA SER A 68 5.92 9.08 -8.49
C SER A 68 7.42 9.39 -8.40
N GLY A 69 8.16 9.28 -9.50
CA GLY A 69 9.63 9.38 -9.48
C GLY A 69 10.34 8.14 -8.90
N GLY A 70 9.60 7.15 -8.40
CA GLY A 70 10.14 5.88 -7.92
C GLY A 70 10.51 4.89 -9.03
N VAL A 71 11.30 3.88 -8.69
CA VAL A 71 11.84 2.88 -9.64
C VAL A 71 10.76 2.29 -10.56
N ASP A 72 9.62 1.92 -10.00
CA ASP A 72 8.56 1.19 -10.73
C ASP A 72 7.88 2.07 -11.78
N SER A 73 7.52 3.30 -11.41
CA SER A 73 6.83 4.24 -12.30
C SER A 73 7.79 4.80 -13.36
N VAL A 74 9.05 5.06 -12.99
CA VAL A 74 10.09 5.48 -13.94
C VAL A 74 10.41 4.37 -14.94
N LEU A 75 10.56 3.13 -14.49
CA LEU A 75 10.75 1.99 -15.39
C LEU A 75 9.56 1.84 -16.34
N THR A 76 8.34 1.97 -15.82
CA THR A 76 7.12 1.88 -16.63
C THR A 76 7.09 2.93 -17.74
N LEU A 77 7.42 4.18 -17.42
CA LEU A 77 7.53 5.24 -18.43
C LEU A 77 8.62 4.95 -19.46
N ALA A 78 9.80 4.55 -18.99
CA ALA A 78 10.96 4.29 -19.84
C ALA A 78 10.69 3.18 -20.85
N VAL A 79 10.14 2.04 -20.41
CA VAL A 79 9.87 0.89 -21.28
C VAL A 79 8.69 1.13 -22.21
N LEU A 80 7.69 1.93 -21.79
CA LEU A 80 6.64 2.41 -22.70
C LEU A 80 7.25 3.23 -23.83
N ARG A 81 8.14 4.18 -23.52
CA ARG A 81 8.78 5.01 -24.53
C ARG A 81 9.74 4.23 -25.43
N LYS A 82 10.42 3.22 -24.88
CA LYS A 82 11.32 2.35 -25.64
C LYS A 82 10.57 1.43 -26.60
N PHE A 83 9.61 0.66 -26.09
CA PHE A 83 8.97 -0.40 -26.87
C PHE A 83 7.71 0.04 -27.61
N ARG A 84 7.07 1.12 -27.15
CA ARG A 84 5.83 1.67 -27.71
C ARG A 84 5.92 3.19 -27.94
N PRO A 85 6.91 3.66 -28.73
CA PRO A 85 7.06 5.09 -29.03
C PRO A 85 5.84 5.68 -29.77
N ASP A 86 4.99 4.83 -30.35
CA ASP A 86 3.73 5.19 -31.02
C ASP A 86 2.59 5.58 -30.06
N ILE A 87 2.73 5.30 -28.77
CA ILE A 87 1.73 5.65 -27.75
C ILE A 87 2.03 7.05 -27.20
N ASN A 88 1.01 7.91 -27.18
CA ASN A 88 1.09 9.16 -26.44
C ASN A 88 0.90 8.90 -24.93
N VAL A 89 1.88 9.32 -24.12
CA VAL A 89 1.89 9.11 -22.67
C VAL A 89 1.71 10.45 -21.97
N SER A 90 0.71 10.52 -21.10
CA SER A 90 0.53 11.60 -20.13
C SER A 90 0.91 11.12 -18.72
N CYS A 91 1.68 11.90 -18.00
CA CYS A 91 2.14 11.58 -16.66
C CYS A 91 1.32 12.36 -15.63
N VAL A 92 0.86 11.69 -14.58
CA VAL A 92 0.24 12.33 -13.42
C VAL A 92 1.10 12.04 -12.21
N SER A 93 1.51 13.09 -11.51
CA SER A 93 2.18 12.99 -10.20
C SER A 93 1.33 13.67 -9.14
N MET A 94 1.42 13.18 -7.91
CA MET A 94 0.65 13.69 -6.78
C MET A 94 1.57 13.97 -5.60
N GLY A 95 1.43 15.16 -5.02
CA GLY A 95 2.15 15.60 -3.82
C GLY A 95 1.22 16.18 -2.76
N PHE A 96 1.75 16.50 -1.57
CA PHE A 96 0.95 16.82 -0.38
C PHE A 96 1.22 18.21 0.26
N GLY A 97 1.56 19.19 -0.57
CA GLY A 97 1.67 20.61 -0.16
C GLY A 97 2.82 20.92 0.79
N GLU A 98 3.76 20.00 0.98
CA GLU A 98 5.10 20.26 1.52
C GLU A 98 6.04 20.60 0.34
N ASP A 99 7.25 21.08 0.58
CA ASP A 99 8.30 21.18 -0.45
C ASP A 99 8.64 19.78 -0.97
N ASP A 100 7.77 19.28 -1.86
CA ASP A 100 7.74 17.92 -2.33
C ASP A 100 8.64 17.83 -3.56
N ASP A 101 9.90 17.50 -3.28
CA ASP A 101 10.91 17.27 -4.30
C ASP A 101 10.50 16.15 -5.29
N GLU A 102 9.55 15.29 -4.93
CA GLU A 102 9.07 14.18 -5.76
C GLU A 102 8.25 14.67 -6.97
N VAL A 103 7.36 15.65 -6.80
CA VAL A 103 6.56 16.18 -7.92
C VAL A 103 7.47 16.88 -8.93
N SER A 104 8.47 17.62 -8.42
CA SER A 104 9.47 18.28 -9.26
C SER A 104 10.36 17.28 -9.98
N ALA A 105 10.81 16.22 -9.31
CA ALA A 105 11.57 15.14 -9.93
C ALA A 105 10.73 14.40 -10.99
N ALA A 106 9.48 14.08 -10.69
CA ALA A 106 8.56 13.45 -11.65
C ALA A 106 8.32 14.33 -12.87
N ARG A 107 8.23 15.65 -12.71
CA ARG A 107 8.15 16.60 -13.84
C ARG A 107 9.38 16.50 -14.73
N ASN A 108 10.58 16.60 -14.14
CA ASN A 108 11.84 16.51 -14.88
C ASN A 108 11.97 15.18 -15.63
N ILE A 109 11.51 14.07 -15.01
CA ILE A 109 11.45 12.76 -15.66
C ILE A 109 10.51 12.80 -16.87
N ALA A 110 9.28 13.28 -16.70
CA ALA A 110 8.31 13.34 -17.79
C ALA A 110 8.82 14.20 -18.96
N GLU A 111 9.42 15.35 -18.68
CA GLU A 111 10.04 16.25 -19.65
C GLU A 111 11.19 15.58 -20.41
N ALA A 112 12.06 14.84 -19.71
CA ALA A 112 13.15 14.10 -20.33
C ALA A 112 12.68 13.02 -21.34
N TYR A 113 11.45 12.53 -21.17
CA TYR A 113 10.80 11.59 -22.09
C TYR A 113 9.80 12.25 -23.05
N GLY A 114 9.70 13.58 -23.09
CA GLY A 114 8.76 14.31 -23.94
C GLY A 114 7.30 13.95 -23.69
N CYS A 115 6.92 13.77 -22.42
CA CYS A 115 5.56 13.40 -22.02
C CYS A 115 4.81 14.61 -21.46
N ASP A 116 3.50 14.67 -21.70
CA ASP A 116 2.62 15.60 -20.99
C ASP A 116 2.70 15.34 -19.48
N PHE A 117 2.67 16.38 -18.65
CA PHE A 117 2.75 16.22 -17.20
C PHE A 117 1.66 17.00 -16.47
N CYS A 118 1.04 16.38 -15.47
CA CYS A 118 0.06 16.98 -14.57
C CYS A 118 0.51 16.75 -13.12
N ALA A 119 0.69 17.85 -12.38
CA ALA A 119 0.92 17.83 -10.95
C ALA A 119 -0.42 18.02 -10.22
N LEU A 120 -0.72 17.13 -9.30
CA LEU A 120 -1.85 17.22 -8.37
C LEU A 120 -1.31 17.45 -6.97
N VAL A 121 -1.56 18.62 -6.37
CA VAL A 121 -1.18 18.91 -4.99
C VAL A 121 -2.42 18.80 -4.11
N LEU A 122 -2.35 17.94 -3.08
CA LEU A 122 -3.45 17.67 -2.15
C LEU A 122 -3.12 18.17 -0.75
N ASP A 123 -3.71 19.30 -0.36
CA ASP A 123 -3.49 19.87 0.97
C ASP A 123 -4.34 19.23 2.06
N ASP A 124 -5.53 18.72 1.72
CA ASP A 124 -6.46 18.07 2.66
C ASP A 124 -7.00 16.76 2.08
N VAL A 125 -6.28 15.67 2.34
CA VAL A 125 -6.70 14.32 1.92
C VAL A 125 -7.82 13.76 2.78
N LEU A 126 -8.02 14.28 3.99
CA LEU A 126 -9.00 13.75 4.96
C LEU A 126 -10.41 14.27 4.65
N SER A 127 -10.54 15.49 4.12
CA SER A 127 -11.84 16.09 3.80
C SER A 127 -12.70 15.19 2.89
N GLY A 128 -12.12 14.57 1.87
CA GLY A 128 -12.85 13.68 0.94
C GLY A 128 -12.97 12.22 1.38
N LEU A 129 -12.55 11.89 2.61
CA LEU A 129 -12.53 10.51 3.10
C LEU A 129 -13.89 9.77 3.02
N PRO A 130 -15.06 10.39 3.29
CA PRO A 130 -16.35 9.73 3.17
C PRO A 130 -16.64 9.23 1.75
N ARG A 131 -16.26 10.00 0.74
CA ARG A 131 -16.38 9.62 -0.67
C ARG A 131 -15.49 8.43 -1.02
N LEU A 132 -14.24 8.48 -0.59
CA LEU A 132 -13.27 7.43 -0.87
C LEU A 132 -13.64 6.11 -0.18
N ILE A 133 -14.06 6.17 1.09
CA ILE A 133 -14.56 4.99 1.82
C ILE A 133 -15.87 4.48 1.21
N LYS A 134 -16.74 5.36 0.70
CA LYS A 134 -17.95 4.94 -0.02
C LYS A 134 -17.60 4.09 -1.25
N ILE A 135 -16.57 4.48 -2.01
CA ILE A 135 -16.09 3.75 -3.19
C ILE A 135 -15.39 2.45 -2.79
N ALA A 136 -14.40 2.51 -1.90
CA ALA A 136 -13.59 1.36 -1.49
C ALA A 136 -14.37 0.34 -0.65
N ARG A 137 -15.45 0.78 0.02
CA ARG A 137 -16.33 -0.02 0.89
C ARG A 137 -15.61 -0.60 2.11
N GLU A 138 -14.45 -0.06 2.47
CA GLU A 138 -13.61 -0.48 3.62
C GLU A 138 -13.20 0.72 4.49
N PRO A 139 -13.03 0.53 5.81
CA PRO A 139 -12.59 1.57 6.73
C PRO A 139 -11.09 1.86 6.58
N ARG A 140 -10.72 2.62 5.55
CA ARG A 140 -9.33 2.97 5.24
C ARG A 140 -9.13 4.46 5.00
N TRP A 141 -8.14 5.04 5.65
CA TRP A 141 -7.85 6.48 5.54
C TRP A 141 -6.91 6.83 4.37
N ASN A 142 -6.03 5.89 3.97
CA ASN A 142 -5.00 6.12 2.96
C ASN A 142 -5.48 5.73 1.54
N LEU A 143 -6.60 6.32 1.11
CA LEU A 143 -7.25 6.06 -0.18
C LEU A 143 -7.00 7.18 -1.22
N TYR A 144 -6.12 8.13 -0.91
CA TYR A 144 -5.88 9.34 -1.70
C TYR A 144 -5.30 9.08 -3.11
N GLN A 145 -4.79 7.88 -3.42
CA GLN A 145 -4.41 7.51 -4.79
C GLN A 145 -5.58 7.60 -5.78
N ALA A 146 -6.82 7.56 -5.28
CA ALA A 146 -8.02 7.82 -6.07
C ALA A 146 -7.94 9.14 -6.84
N TYR A 147 -7.43 10.21 -6.21
CA TYR A 147 -7.37 11.52 -6.85
C TYR A 147 -6.37 11.55 -8.01
N ALA A 148 -5.25 10.83 -7.91
CA ALA A 148 -4.31 10.68 -9.01
C ALA A 148 -4.94 9.92 -10.19
N PHE A 149 -5.73 8.88 -9.93
CA PHE A 149 -6.48 8.18 -10.97
C PHE A 149 -7.52 9.08 -11.67
N GLU A 150 -8.21 9.95 -10.92
CA GLU A 150 -9.18 10.91 -11.48
C GLU A 150 -8.53 12.03 -12.29
N ALA A 151 -7.31 12.44 -11.92
CA ALA A 151 -6.57 13.45 -12.64
C ALA A 151 -6.00 12.96 -13.99
N CYS A 152 -5.98 11.64 -14.23
CA CYS A 152 -5.57 11.07 -15.50
C CYS A 152 -6.54 11.44 -16.62
N LYS A 153 -6.00 11.98 -17.72
CA LYS A 153 -6.79 12.31 -18.92
C LYS A 153 -7.26 11.07 -19.67
N GLU A 154 -6.46 9.99 -19.65
CA GLU A 154 -6.69 8.79 -20.44
C GLU A 154 -7.33 7.68 -19.60
N LYS A 155 -8.18 6.87 -20.23
CA LYS A 155 -8.89 5.78 -19.55
C LYS A 155 -8.00 4.59 -19.19
N THR A 156 -6.90 4.38 -19.91
CA THR A 156 -5.92 3.34 -19.59
C THR A 156 -4.77 3.97 -18.82
N ILE A 157 -4.61 3.54 -17.57
CA ILE A 157 -3.67 4.13 -16.62
C ILE A 157 -2.69 3.05 -16.15
N PHE A 158 -1.40 3.32 -16.29
CA PHE A 158 -0.35 2.47 -15.75
C PHE A 158 0.04 2.90 -14.34
N SER A 159 0.06 1.95 -13.41
CA SER A 159 0.56 2.06 -12.04
C SER A 159 1.80 1.19 -11.83
N GLY A 160 2.53 1.44 -10.75
CA GLY A 160 3.67 0.62 -10.31
C GLY A 160 3.28 -0.58 -9.41
N ASP A 161 1.98 -0.89 -9.28
CA ASP A 161 1.49 -1.89 -8.33
C ASP A 161 2.18 -3.26 -8.53
N GLY A 162 2.58 -3.92 -7.44
CA GLY A 162 3.26 -5.22 -7.49
C GLY A 162 4.78 -5.15 -7.66
N GLY A 163 5.34 -3.99 -8.01
CA GLY A 163 6.79 -3.81 -8.14
C GLY A 163 7.52 -4.03 -6.81
N ASP A 164 6.96 -3.52 -5.70
CA ASP A 164 7.52 -3.71 -4.37
C ASP A 164 7.48 -5.18 -3.91
N GLU A 165 6.36 -5.87 -4.10
CA GLU A 165 6.20 -7.27 -3.68
C GLU A 165 7.07 -8.23 -4.50
N LEU A 166 7.18 -7.99 -5.81
CA LEU A 166 7.91 -8.90 -6.71
C LEU A 166 9.42 -8.67 -6.71
N PHE A 167 9.87 -7.43 -6.52
CA PHE A 167 11.28 -7.04 -6.64
C PHE A 167 11.87 -6.47 -5.35
N ALA A 168 11.28 -6.81 -4.20
CA ALA A 168 11.80 -6.49 -2.87
C ALA A 168 11.92 -4.97 -2.59
N GLY A 169 10.84 -4.23 -2.81
CA GLY A 169 10.80 -2.78 -2.62
C GLY A 169 10.57 -2.29 -1.18
N TYR A 170 10.01 -3.10 -0.28
CA TYR A 170 9.83 -2.74 1.13
C TYR A 170 11.13 -2.90 1.96
N THR A 171 12.23 -2.30 1.50
CA THR A 171 13.60 -2.54 2.01
C THR A 171 13.73 -2.37 3.52
N PHE A 172 13.11 -1.34 4.11
CA PHE A 172 13.14 -1.11 5.56
C PHE A 172 12.52 -2.26 6.36
N ARG A 173 11.48 -2.93 5.82
CA ARG A 173 10.87 -4.11 6.45
C ARG A 173 11.79 -5.31 6.37
N TYR A 174 12.43 -5.52 5.22
CA TYR A 174 13.33 -6.66 5.00
C TYR A 174 14.61 -6.54 5.82
N GLN A 175 15.18 -5.34 5.90
CA GLN A 175 16.33 -5.05 6.76
C GLN A 175 16.00 -5.36 8.22
N LYS A 176 14.87 -4.86 8.73
CA LYS A 176 14.43 -5.12 10.11
C LYS A 176 14.14 -6.60 10.35
N TYR A 177 13.49 -7.27 9.40
CA TYR A 177 13.19 -8.70 9.51
C TYR A 177 14.50 -9.49 9.62
N LEU A 178 15.47 -9.26 8.73
CA LEU A 178 16.76 -9.93 8.76
C LEU A 178 17.58 -9.63 10.01
N SER A 179 17.56 -8.38 10.51
CA SER A 179 18.32 -8.00 11.71
C SER A 179 17.82 -8.67 13.00
N LEU A 180 16.54 -9.04 13.03
CA LEU A 180 15.91 -9.69 14.19
C LEU A 180 15.74 -11.20 14.01
N PHE A 181 15.91 -11.72 12.79
CA PHE A 181 15.72 -13.13 12.48
C PHE A 181 16.86 -13.98 13.07
N SER A 182 16.50 -15.06 13.78
CA SER A 182 17.48 -15.97 14.40
C SER A 182 17.17 -17.42 14.06
N GLN A 183 18.06 -18.10 13.34
CA GLN A 183 17.86 -19.50 12.91
C GLN A 183 17.49 -20.48 14.03
N LYS A 184 17.90 -20.21 15.29
CA LYS A 184 17.74 -21.13 16.44
C LYS A 184 16.35 -21.09 17.11
N LYS A 185 15.46 -20.14 16.80
CA LYS A 185 14.15 -19.96 17.48
C LYS A 185 13.00 -19.67 16.49
N ASN A 186 12.72 -20.60 15.57
CA ASN A 186 11.93 -20.29 14.36
C ASN A 186 10.72 -21.20 14.10
N GLY A 187 9.85 -21.38 15.08
CA GLY A 187 8.50 -21.85 14.80
C GLY A 187 7.76 -20.86 13.88
N TRP A 188 6.70 -21.33 13.21
CA TRP A 188 5.87 -20.47 12.35
C TRP A 188 5.33 -19.24 13.10
N LYS A 189 5.10 -19.37 14.41
CA LYS A 189 4.52 -18.32 15.26
C LYS A 189 5.53 -17.21 15.54
N GLU A 190 6.80 -17.54 15.80
CA GLU A 190 7.88 -16.56 15.97
C GLU A 190 8.13 -15.78 14.68
N LYS A 191 8.14 -16.49 13.53
CA LYS A 191 8.23 -15.84 12.22
C LYS A 191 7.04 -14.92 11.92
N ALA A 192 5.82 -15.35 12.25
CA ALA A 192 4.61 -14.54 12.11
C ALA A 192 4.66 -13.28 12.99
N LYS A 193 5.10 -13.40 14.25
CA LYS A 193 5.32 -12.27 15.17
C LYS A 193 6.32 -11.28 14.59
N LEU A 194 7.45 -11.79 14.07
CA LEU A 194 8.48 -10.97 13.47
C LEU A 194 7.99 -10.26 12.20
N TYR A 195 7.25 -10.94 11.33
CA TYR A 195 6.64 -10.34 10.15
C TYR A 195 5.70 -9.18 10.53
N VAL A 196 4.78 -9.41 11.47
CA VAL A 196 3.84 -8.38 11.94
C VAL A 196 4.59 -7.23 12.62
N SER A 197 5.67 -7.49 13.36
CA SER A 197 6.46 -6.43 14.00
C SER A 197 7.20 -5.52 13.00
N CYS A 198 7.40 -5.97 11.77
CA CYS A 198 7.94 -5.15 10.68
C CYS A 198 6.89 -4.21 10.04
N HIS A 199 5.62 -4.36 10.41
CA HIS A 199 4.48 -3.57 9.93
C HIS A 199 4.07 -2.48 10.93
N GLU A 200 5.04 -1.74 11.44
CA GLU A 200 4.90 -0.84 12.59
C GLU A 200 3.84 0.25 12.44
N ARG A 201 3.50 0.65 11.21
CA ARG A 201 2.48 1.66 10.93
C ARG A 201 1.04 1.12 11.05
N ASP A 202 0.89 -0.20 11.19
CA ASP A 202 -0.40 -0.88 11.10
C ASP A 202 -0.99 -1.21 12.48
N TRP A 203 -0.19 -1.16 13.55
CA TRP A 203 -0.55 -1.54 14.92
C TRP A 203 0.13 -0.65 15.97
N VAL A 204 -0.39 -0.64 17.20
CA VAL A 204 0.21 0.07 18.36
C VAL A 204 0.60 -0.91 19.47
N PRO A 205 1.60 -0.60 20.32
CA PRO A 205 2.06 -1.52 21.37
C PRO A 205 0.96 -2.04 22.30
N ASP A 206 -0.05 -1.23 22.59
CA ASP A 206 -1.23 -1.54 23.39
C ASP A 206 -2.47 -1.82 22.53
N GLN A 207 -2.28 -2.50 21.39
CA GLN A 207 -3.32 -2.78 20.39
C GLN A 207 -4.59 -3.40 20.99
N GLU A 208 -4.46 -4.25 21.99
CA GLU A 208 -5.60 -4.86 22.69
C GLU A 208 -6.51 -3.84 23.38
N LYS A 209 -5.99 -2.67 23.76
CA LYS A 209 -6.75 -1.60 24.41
C LYS A 209 -7.54 -0.74 23.43
N VAL A 210 -7.23 -0.80 22.13
CA VAL A 210 -7.95 -0.06 21.08
C VAL A 210 -9.42 -0.50 21.00
N PHE A 211 -9.67 -1.78 21.28
CA PHE A 211 -10.95 -2.42 21.01
C PHE A 211 -11.91 -2.36 22.19
N GLY A 212 -13.18 -2.07 21.90
CA GLY A 212 -14.28 -2.18 22.86
C GLY A 212 -14.77 -3.63 23.03
N PRO A 213 -15.72 -3.87 23.95
CA PRO A 213 -16.15 -5.21 24.36
C PRO A 213 -16.78 -6.06 23.23
N LYS A 214 -17.24 -5.46 22.12
CA LYS A 214 -17.77 -6.21 20.97
C LYS A 214 -16.68 -6.91 20.15
N VAL A 215 -15.46 -6.41 20.19
CA VAL A 215 -14.36 -6.93 19.36
C VAL A 215 -13.45 -7.81 20.22
N ARG A 216 -13.52 -9.13 20.00
CA ARG A 216 -12.70 -10.13 20.71
C ARG A 216 -11.30 -10.27 20.10
N PHE A 217 -10.49 -9.23 20.27
CA PHE A 217 -9.11 -9.17 19.77
C PHE A 217 -8.21 -10.20 20.47
N SER A 218 -7.27 -10.76 19.70
CA SER A 218 -6.21 -11.62 20.21
C SER A 218 -5.06 -11.63 19.21
N TRP A 219 -3.84 -11.37 19.69
CA TRP A 219 -2.63 -11.49 18.88
C TRP A 219 -2.46 -12.90 18.30
N ASP A 220 -2.86 -13.95 19.01
CA ASP A 220 -2.78 -15.32 18.51
C ASP A 220 -3.71 -15.57 17.32
N LYS A 221 -4.90 -14.94 17.30
CA LYS A 221 -5.76 -14.94 16.12
C LYS A 221 -5.07 -14.25 14.94
N ILE A 222 -4.48 -13.08 15.16
CA ILE A 222 -3.77 -12.29 14.12
C ILE A 222 -2.60 -13.09 13.54
N TYR A 223 -1.74 -13.67 14.37
CA TYR A 223 -0.64 -14.52 13.91
C TYR A 223 -1.16 -15.76 13.16
N GLY A 224 -2.28 -16.33 13.61
CA GLY A 224 -2.95 -17.44 12.93
C GLY A 224 -3.36 -17.13 11.49
N LEU A 225 -3.70 -15.87 11.17
CA LEU A 225 -4.09 -15.47 9.81
C LEU A 225 -2.93 -15.56 8.81
N VAL A 226 -1.70 -15.31 9.27
CA VAL A 226 -0.49 -15.37 8.42
C VAL A 226 0.28 -16.69 8.55
N LYS A 227 -0.17 -17.60 9.42
CA LYS A 227 0.46 -18.91 9.70
C LYS A 227 0.88 -19.66 8.44
N ARG A 228 0.00 -19.69 7.43
CA ARG A 228 0.21 -20.44 6.18
C ARG A 228 1.46 -20.02 5.42
N TYR A 229 1.90 -18.77 5.56
CA TYR A 229 3.09 -18.25 4.88
C TYR A 229 4.40 -18.59 5.59
N PHE A 230 4.33 -18.93 6.87
CA PHE A 230 5.51 -19.18 7.72
C PHE A 230 5.61 -20.63 8.23
N SER A 231 4.64 -21.49 7.90
CA SER A 231 4.64 -22.92 8.25
C SER A 231 5.34 -23.81 7.22
N ASN A 232 5.78 -23.26 6.09
CA ASN A 232 6.58 -24.00 5.12
C ASN A 232 8.04 -24.04 5.55
N ASN A 233 8.75 -25.12 5.18
CA ASN A 233 10.17 -25.31 5.50
C ASN A 233 11.07 -25.29 4.25
N GLY A 234 10.48 -25.12 3.06
CA GLY A 234 11.21 -25.15 1.79
C GLY A 234 11.64 -23.79 1.26
N LEU A 235 11.16 -22.69 1.85
CA LEU A 235 11.53 -21.33 1.44
C LEU A 235 12.50 -20.70 2.43
N ASP A 236 13.41 -19.89 1.88
CA ASP A 236 14.23 -18.98 2.66
C ASP A 236 13.36 -17.99 3.44
N PRO A 237 13.85 -17.45 4.57
CA PRO A 237 13.06 -16.56 5.41
C PRO A 237 12.49 -15.32 4.70
N LEU A 238 13.25 -14.72 3.77
CA LEU A 238 12.74 -13.58 2.99
C LEU A 238 11.77 -13.98 1.89
N ASP A 239 11.91 -15.15 1.27
CA ASP A 239 10.92 -15.64 0.30
C ASP A 239 9.57 -15.93 0.99
N GLN A 240 9.59 -16.36 2.26
CA GLN A 240 8.36 -16.44 3.09
C GLN A 240 7.71 -15.07 3.31
N VAL A 241 8.53 -14.03 3.52
CA VAL A 241 8.04 -12.65 3.68
C VAL A 241 7.47 -12.14 2.36
N PHE A 242 8.11 -12.39 1.21
CA PHE A 242 7.58 -12.00 -0.10
C PHE A 242 6.25 -12.72 -0.42
N LEU A 243 6.16 -14.01 -0.09
CA LEU A 243 4.91 -14.77 -0.18
C LEU A 243 3.80 -14.13 0.68
N ALA A 244 4.14 -13.68 1.90
CA ALA A 244 3.21 -13.02 2.80
C ALA A 244 2.80 -11.61 2.32
N ASP A 245 3.73 -10.83 1.77
CA ASP A 245 3.45 -9.50 1.22
C ASP A 245 2.54 -9.58 -0.02
N TRP A 246 2.83 -10.50 -0.94
CA TRP A 246 1.99 -10.75 -2.12
C TRP A 246 0.60 -11.20 -1.69
N ASN A 247 0.50 -12.28 -0.91
CA ASN A 247 -0.80 -12.84 -0.50
C ASN A 247 -1.49 -12.06 0.63
N GLY A 248 -0.89 -11.00 1.14
CA GLY A 248 -1.41 -10.16 2.21
C GLY A 248 -1.70 -8.76 1.68
N LYS A 249 -0.72 -7.88 1.80
CA LYS A 249 -0.81 -6.47 1.43
C LYS A 249 -1.29 -6.28 -0.01
N LEU A 250 -0.67 -6.91 -1.00
CA LEU A 250 -1.07 -6.66 -2.39
C LEU A 250 -2.50 -7.15 -2.67
N LEU A 251 -2.80 -8.42 -2.36
CA LEU A 251 -4.11 -9.02 -2.66
C LEU A 251 -5.27 -8.45 -1.84
N PHE A 252 -5.03 -8.01 -0.60
CA PHE A 252 -6.11 -7.62 0.32
C PHE A 252 -6.10 -6.15 0.75
N ASP A 253 -4.98 -5.43 0.62
CA ASP A 253 -4.88 -3.99 0.88
C ASP A 253 -4.95 -3.25 -0.47
N TRP A 254 -3.95 -3.36 -1.34
CA TRP A 254 -3.83 -2.48 -2.51
C TRP A 254 -4.79 -2.76 -3.66
N LEU A 255 -4.84 -3.99 -4.17
CA LEU A 255 -5.63 -4.31 -5.36
C LEU A 255 -7.15 -4.10 -5.20
N PRO A 256 -7.78 -4.44 -4.05
CA PRO A 256 -9.21 -4.21 -3.90
C PRO A 256 -9.61 -2.73 -4.02
N ALA A 257 -8.80 -1.82 -3.46
CA ALA A 257 -9.06 -0.38 -3.56
C ALA A 257 -8.92 0.10 -5.01
N ASN A 258 -7.86 -0.31 -5.71
CA ASN A 258 -7.65 0.08 -7.10
C ASN A 258 -8.76 -0.47 -8.02
N LEU A 259 -9.26 -1.69 -7.78
CA LEU A 259 -10.40 -2.22 -8.51
C LEU A 259 -11.69 -1.46 -8.23
N ALA A 260 -11.90 -1.01 -6.99
CA ALA A 260 -13.05 -0.17 -6.66
C ALA A 260 -12.98 1.18 -7.39
N PHE A 261 -11.80 1.81 -7.46
CA PHE A 261 -11.59 3.05 -8.23
C PHE A 261 -11.72 2.83 -9.73
N SER A 262 -11.17 1.74 -10.26
CA SER A 262 -11.31 1.34 -11.66
C SER A 262 -12.78 1.27 -12.09
N LYS A 263 -13.62 0.63 -11.26
CA LYS A 263 -15.06 0.57 -11.49
C LYS A 263 -15.74 1.93 -11.33
N ALA A 264 -15.39 2.70 -10.29
CA ALA A 264 -16.06 3.97 -9.99
C ALA A 264 -15.76 5.07 -11.00
N PHE A 265 -14.55 5.10 -11.57
CA PHE A 265 -14.11 6.13 -12.52
C PHE A 265 -14.16 5.65 -13.97
N GLU A 266 -14.59 4.39 -14.19
CA GLU A 266 -14.65 3.75 -15.51
C GLU A 266 -13.31 3.84 -16.24
N ILE A 267 -12.24 3.43 -15.54
CA ILE A 267 -10.85 3.44 -16.01
C ILE A 267 -10.28 2.02 -15.95
N LYS A 268 -9.28 1.74 -16.78
CA LYS A 268 -8.51 0.50 -16.81
C LYS A 268 -7.15 0.75 -16.17
N ILE A 269 -6.96 0.22 -14.96
CA ILE A 269 -5.67 0.28 -14.25
C ILE A 269 -4.84 -0.94 -14.65
N GLN A 270 -3.61 -0.72 -15.11
CA GLN A 270 -2.67 -1.75 -15.51
C GLN A 270 -1.34 -1.58 -14.79
N SER A 271 -0.64 -2.68 -14.55
CA SER A 271 0.74 -2.67 -14.06
C SER A 271 1.54 -3.70 -14.83
N LEU A 272 2.76 -3.33 -15.22
CA LEU A 272 3.73 -4.22 -15.85
C LEU A 272 4.11 -5.41 -14.95
N PHE A 273 4.01 -5.21 -13.64
CA PHE A 273 4.42 -6.19 -12.63
C PHE A 273 3.33 -7.21 -12.33
N LEU A 274 2.07 -6.92 -12.65
CA LEU A 274 0.93 -7.79 -12.33
C LEU A 274 0.52 -8.74 -13.46
N SER A 275 1.31 -8.82 -14.54
CA SER A 275 1.10 -9.83 -15.58
C SER A 275 1.44 -11.23 -15.06
N ASP A 276 0.74 -12.26 -15.53
CA ASP A 276 0.98 -13.63 -15.07
C ASP A 276 2.40 -14.10 -15.41
N ARG A 277 2.95 -13.63 -16.56
CA ARG A 277 4.33 -13.91 -16.97
C ARG A 277 5.34 -13.27 -16.03
N MET A 278 5.16 -11.98 -15.73
CA MET A 278 6.06 -11.25 -14.83
C MET A 278 5.98 -11.79 -13.40
N THR A 279 4.77 -12.05 -12.92
CA THR A 279 4.52 -12.64 -11.60
C THR A 279 5.26 -13.98 -11.50
N LYS A 280 5.01 -14.90 -12.44
CA LYS A 280 5.65 -16.22 -12.44
C LYS A 280 7.17 -16.11 -12.49
N PHE A 281 7.71 -15.23 -13.32
CA PHE A 281 9.16 -15.03 -13.42
C PHE A 281 9.75 -14.51 -12.11
N ALA A 282 9.23 -13.40 -11.59
CA ALA A 282 9.82 -12.68 -10.46
C ALA A 282 9.70 -13.44 -9.12
N THR A 283 8.63 -14.23 -8.93
CA THR A 283 8.47 -15.02 -7.70
C THR A 283 9.47 -16.19 -7.64
N HIS A 284 9.95 -16.70 -8.78
CA HIS A 284 10.95 -17.78 -8.83
C HIS A 284 12.40 -17.26 -8.83
N LEU A 285 12.63 -15.95 -8.78
CA LEU A 285 13.97 -15.40 -8.58
C LEU A 285 14.38 -15.56 -7.11
N PRO A 286 15.60 -16.09 -6.82
CA PRO A 286 16.18 -16.03 -5.50
C PRO A 286 16.14 -14.59 -4.95
N TRP A 287 15.74 -14.43 -3.70
CA TRP A 287 15.61 -13.10 -3.10
C TRP A 287 16.88 -12.24 -3.18
N ARG A 288 18.07 -12.86 -3.18
CA ARG A 288 19.37 -12.19 -3.27
C ARG A 288 19.62 -11.47 -4.59
N ILE A 289 18.92 -11.86 -5.66
CA ILE A 289 18.95 -11.14 -6.94
C ILE A 289 18.12 -9.86 -6.86
N LYS A 290 17.13 -9.81 -5.96
CA LYS A 290 16.19 -8.70 -5.83
C LYS A 290 16.62 -7.69 -4.77
N TYR A 291 17.33 -8.15 -3.74
CA TYR A 291 17.65 -7.38 -2.54
C TYR A 291 19.10 -7.62 -2.07
N ASP A 292 19.83 -6.53 -1.89
CA ASP A 292 21.14 -6.49 -1.26
C ASP A 292 20.99 -6.14 0.23
N GLN A 293 21.45 -7.04 1.08
CA GLN A 293 21.34 -6.91 2.53
C GLN A 293 22.30 -5.86 3.09
N ASP A 294 23.48 -5.69 2.50
CA ASP A 294 24.54 -4.83 3.05
C ASP A 294 24.21 -3.35 2.80
N SER A 295 23.76 -3.02 1.59
CA SER A 295 23.31 -1.66 1.26
C SER A 295 21.83 -1.40 1.58
N ALA A 296 21.08 -2.42 2.02
CA ALA A 296 19.63 -2.39 2.16
C ALA A 296 18.90 -1.90 0.89
N THR A 297 19.41 -2.29 -0.28
CA THR A 297 18.89 -1.86 -1.58
C THR A 297 18.07 -2.97 -2.23
N GLY A 298 16.80 -2.66 -2.52
CA GLY A 298 15.90 -3.52 -3.28
C GLY A 298 15.77 -3.11 -4.74
N LYS A 299 14.98 -3.90 -5.49
CA LYS A 299 14.69 -3.69 -6.91
C LYS A 299 15.93 -3.69 -7.79
N LEU A 300 16.94 -4.49 -7.43
CA LEU A 300 18.23 -4.49 -8.11
C LEU A 300 18.11 -4.69 -9.63
N PRO A 301 17.33 -5.66 -10.15
CA PRO A 301 17.21 -5.85 -11.60
C PRO A 301 16.55 -4.66 -12.29
N LEU A 302 15.54 -4.05 -11.65
CA LEU A 302 14.84 -2.88 -12.20
C LEU A 302 15.76 -1.66 -12.25
N ARG A 303 16.59 -1.47 -11.22
CA ARG A 303 17.61 -0.42 -11.17
C ARG A 303 18.71 -0.64 -12.21
N ALA A 304 19.13 -1.89 -12.43
CA ALA A 304 20.12 -2.22 -13.46
C ALA A 304 19.60 -1.87 -14.87
N ILE A 305 18.34 -2.19 -15.17
CA ILE A 305 17.68 -1.79 -16.43
C ILE A 305 17.71 -0.26 -16.59
N LEU A 306 17.33 0.49 -15.54
CA LEU A 306 17.31 1.95 -15.61
C LEU A 306 18.70 2.55 -15.86
N LYS A 307 19.75 1.99 -15.26
CA LYS A 307 21.14 2.44 -15.46
C LYS A 307 21.66 2.16 -16.87
N GLY A 308 21.37 0.97 -17.42
CA GLY A 308 21.91 0.53 -18.71
C GLY A 308 21.39 1.34 -19.91
N GLU A 309 20.18 1.89 -19.81
CA GLU A 309 19.48 2.54 -20.93
C GLU A 309 19.85 4.03 -21.15
N ARG A 310 20.92 4.56 -20.53
CA ARG A 310 21.24 6.01 -20.52
C ARG A 310 20.04 6.89 -20.08
N LEU A 311 19.15 6.32 -19.28
CA LEU A 311 18.01 7.04 -18.70
C LEU A 311 18.58 7.85 -17.54
N ARG A 312 18.99 9.09 -17.82
CA ARG A 312 19.71 10.00 -16.91
C ARG A 312 18.84 10.52 -15.75
N VAL A 313 18.00 9.68 -15.14
CA VAL A 313 17.25 10.10 -13.96
C VAL A 313 17.30 9.04 -12.87
N GLU A 314 17.97 9.39 -11.78
CA GLU A 314 17.99 8.61 -10.56
C GLU A 314 16.59 8.65 -9.92
N PRO A 315 15.99 7.48 -9.63
CA PRO A 315 14.71 7.44 -8.94
C PRO A 315 14.79 8.06 -7.55
N VAL A 316 13.78 8.85 -7.19
CA VAL A 316 13.68 9.44 -5.84
C VAL A 316 13.09 8.41 -4.86
N LYS A 317 13.49 8.49 -3.60
CA LYS A 317 12.98 7.63 -2.52
C LYS A 317 11.66 8.16 -1.99
N LYS A 318 10.54 7.76 -2.62
CA LYS A 318 9.19 7.60 -2.05
C LYS A 318 8.17 7.35 -3.17
N GLY A 319 7.00 6.86 -2.79
CA GLY A 319 5.81 6.77 -3.66
C GLY A 319 4.74 7.72 -3.14
N PHE A 320 3.56 7.74 -3.76
CA PHE A 320 2.44 8.57 -3.32
C PHE A 320 2.04 8.25 -1.87
N SER A 321 2.64 8.94 -0.89
CA SER A 321 2.45 8.69 0.53
C SER A 321 2.45 9.99 1.30
N ALA A 322 1.28 10.39 1.79
CA ALA A 322 1.16 11.54 2.65
C ALA A 322 1.87 11.29 4.00
N ASN A 323 2.58 12.29 4.50
CA ASN A 323 3.14 12.26 5.85
C ASN A 323 1.99 12.30 6.88
N ALA A 324 1.76 11.17 7.56
CA ALA A 324 0.65 11.04 8.52
C ALA A 324 0.74 12.05 9.68
N VAL A 325 1.94 12.40 10.14
CA VAL A 325 2.14 13.39 11.21
C VAL A 325 1.80 14.79 10.71
N SER A 326 2.20 15.12 9.49
CA SER A 326 1.81 16.39 8.85
C SER A 326 0.30 16.50 8.69
N LEU A 327 -0.35 15.46 8.15
CA LEU A 327 -1.81 15.38 8.05
C LEU A 327 -2.49 15.56 9.41
N TRP A 328 -1.94 14.92 10.44
CA TRP A 328 -2.43 15.03 11.81
C TRP A 328 -2.38 16.48 12.31
N LYS A 329 -1.22 17.13 12.16
CA LYS A 329 -1.00 18.53 12.56
C LYS A 329 -1.87 19.52 11.78
N LYS A 330 -2.07 19.32 10.48
CA LYS A 330 -2.85 20.23 9.62
C LYS A 330 -4.37 20.16 9.89
N ARG A 331 -4.95 18.96 9.87
CA ARG A 331 -6.42 18.76 9.95
C ARG A 331 -6.85 17.55 10.79
N GLY A 332 -6.00 16.53 10.92
CA GLY A 332 -6.38 15.26 11.54
C GLY A 332 -6.79 15.38 13.01
N GLN A 333 -6.14 16.26 13.79
CA GLN A 333 -6.51 16.50 15.19
C GLN A 333 -7.94 17.02 15.35
N GLU A 334 -8.31 18.03 14.55
CA GLU A 334 -9.63 18.67 14.58
C GLU A 334 -10.72 17.67 14.21
N ILE A 335 -10.53 16.96 13.08
CA ILE A 335 -11.50 15.97 12.57
C ILE A 335 -11.66 14.82 13.58
N VAL A 336 -10.55 14.29 14.12
CA VAL A 336 -10.61 13.20 15.10
C VAL A 336 -11.29 13.66 16.39
N LYS A 337 -11.04 14.89 16.84
CA LYS A 337 -11.74 15.45 18.00
C LYS A 337 -13.25 15.52 17.78
N GLN A 338 -13.67 15.96 16.58
CA GLN A 338 -15.08 16.12 16.22
C GLN A 338 -15.81 14.77 16.08
N TYR A 339 -15.23 13.80 15.37
CA TYR A 339 -15.95 12.56 15.00
C TYR A 339 -15.67 11.37 15.92
N VAL A 340 -14.50 11.33 16.58
CA VAL A 340 -14.02 10.16 17.31
C VAL A 340 -13.89 10.42 18.81
N ASN A 341 -13.34 11.56 19.22
CA ASN A 341 -13.04 11.82 20.64
C ASN A 341 -14.22 12.37 21.46
N ASN A 342 -15.23 12.98 20.82
CA ASN A 342 -16.44 13.37 21.54
C ASN A 342 -17.28 12.10 21.80
N SER A 343 -17.11 11.47 22.96
CA SER A 343 -17.66 10.15 23.29
C SER A 343 -19.20 10.08 23.22
N GLY A 344 -19.88 11.21 23.32
CA GLY A 344 -21.32 11.32 23.04
C GLY A 344 -21.69 11.15 21.57
N ASP A 345 -20.79 11.54 20.66
CA ASP A 345 -21.03 11.55 19.21
C ASP A 345 -20.42 10.37 18.47
N SER A 346 -19.29 9.80 18.93
CA SER A 346 -18.64 8.65 18.27
C SER A 346 -19.53 7.42 18.30
N GLU A 347 -19.94 6.97 17.12
CA GLU A 347 -20.86 5.85 16.98
C GLU A 347 -20.17 4.52 17.21
N THR A 348 -18.88 4.41 16.84
CA THR A 348 -18.09 3.20 17.06
C THR A 348 -17.75 2.99 18.54
N VAL A 349 -17.56 4.08 19.30
CA VAL A 349 -17.41 4.02 20.76
C VAL A 349 -18.74 3.67 21.43
N ARG A 350 -19.85 4.34 21.08
CA ARG A 350 -21.19 4.02 21.62
C ARG A 350 -21.63 2.59 21.31
N ALA A 351 -21.25 2.05 20.16
CA ALA A 351 -21.53 0.66 19.79
C ALA A 351 -20.65 -0.36 20.54
N GLY A 352 -19.66 0.08 21.33
CA GLY A 352 -18.72 -0.78 22.04
C GLY A 352 -17.72 -1.49 21.13
N VAL A 353 -17.44 -0.93 19.95
CA VAL A 353 -16.49 -1.47 18.97
C VAL A 353 -15.08 -0.95 19.24
N ILE A 354 -14.97 0.33 19.56
CA ILE A 354 -13.74 1.02 19.94
C ILE A 354 -13.81 1.41 21.41
N ASN A 355 -12.68 1.32 22.10
CA ASN A 355 -12.57 1.71 23.49
C ASN A 355 -12.45 3.24 23.63
N GLY A 356 -13.47 3.87 24.20
CA GLY A 356 -13.51 5.32 24.42
C GLY A 356 -12.37 5.85 25.29
N ASP A 357 -12.01 5.12 26.36
CA ASP A 357 -10.92 5.53 27.26
C ASP A 357 -9.57 5.56 26.53
N TRP A 358 -9.37 4.60 25.62
CA TRP A 358 -8.15 4.53 24.81
C TRP A 358 -8.09 5.69 23.81
N VAL A 359 -9.22 6.00 23.15
CA VAL A 359 -9.34 7.15 22.23
C VAL A 359 -9.01 8.46 22.95
N GLN A 360 -9.59 8.69 24.12
CA GLN A 360 -9.36 9.90 24.90
C GLN A 360 -7.90 10.05 25.31
N LYS A 361 -7.33 9.03 25.97
CA LYS A 361 -5.93 9.02 26.41
C LYS A 361 -4.95 9.19 25.26
N THR A 362 -5.22 8.54 24.12
CA THR A 362 -4.36 8.65 22.94
C THR A 362 -4.45 10.04 22.31
N THR A 363 -5.65 10.62 22.24
CA THR A 363 -5.82 11.99 21.73
C THR A 363 -5.09 13.00 22.61
N GLU A 364 -5.26 12.92 23.93
CA GLU A 364 -4.54 13.78 24.89
C GLU A 364 -3.02 13.62 24.77
N LYS A 365 -2.52 12.38 24.71
CA LYS A 365 -1.09 12.08 24.49
C LYS A 365 -0.55 12.71 23.20
N LEU A 366 -1.30 12.62 22.10
CA LEU A 366 -0.88 13.17 20.81
C LEU A 366 -0.96 14.70 20.76
N LEU A 367 -1.85 15.32 21.53
CA LEU A 367 -1.97 16.78 21.62
C LEU A 367 -0.93 17.41 22.57
N GLN A 368 -0.54 16.69 23.62
CA GLN A 368 0.42 17.15 24.62
C GLN A 368 1.87 16.75 24.31
N ALA A 369 2.13 16.15 23.15
CA ALA A 369 3.46 15.73 22.75
C ALA A 369 4.39 16.97 22.66
N GLN A 370 5.40 17.02 23.52
CA GLN A 370 6.46 18.05 23.50
C GLN A 370 7.39 17.88 22.29
N GLU A 371 7.48 16.66 21.76
CA GLU A 371 8.21 16.28 20.55
C GLU A 371 7.24 15.91 19.41
N GLU A 372 7.79 15.45 18.28
CA GLU A 372 6.97 14.98 17.17
C GLU A 372 6.05 13.81 17.60
N PRO A 373 4.73 13.87 17.30
CA PRO A 373 3.79 12.82 17.70
C PRO A 373 4.19 11.44 17.17
N ASP A 374 4.06 10.41 18.01
CA ASP A 374 4.35 9.03 17.63
C ASP A 374 3.49 8.62 16.43
N ILE A 375 4.17 8.41 15.30
CA ILE A 375 3.56 8.11 14.00
C ILE A 375 2.67 6.86 14.06
N ARG A 376 2.95 5.88 14.92
CA ARG A 376 2.12 4.68 15.05
C ARG A 376 0.75 5.00 15.61
N TYR A 377 0.71 5.82 16.66
CA TYR A 377 -0.54 6.26 17.28
C TYR A 377 -1.31 7.21 16.36
N VAL A 378 -0.61 8.09 15.63
CA VAL A 378 -1.22 8.93 14.59
C VAL A 378 -1.92 8.07 13.52
N ASN A 379 -1.21 7.09 12.94
CA ASN A 379 -1.79 6.16 11.96
C ASN A 379 -2.98 5.40 12.53
N LYS A 380 -2.90 5.00 13.82
CA LYS A 380 -4.00 4.31 14.49
C LYS A 380 -5.24 5.18 14.63
N MET A 381 -5.09 6.43 15.06
CA MET A 381 -6.21 7.37 15.19
C MET A 381 -6.86 7.66 13.84
N LEU A 382 -6.08 7.80 12.76
CA LEU A 382 -6.62 7.93 11.40
C LEU A 382 -7.36 6.65 10.94
N ALA A 383 -6.90 5.46 11.33
CA ALA A 383 -7.61 4.22 11.06
C ALA A 383 -8.92 4.11 11.85
N VAL A 384 -8.95 4.56 13.11
CA VAL A 384 -10.18 4.65 13.92
C VAL A 384 -11.15 5.67 13.30
N LEU A 385 -10.68 6.82 12.83
CA LEU A 385 -11.50 7.79 12.09
C LEU A 385 -12.10 7.16 10.83
N ALA A 386 -11.31 6.42 10.05
CA ALA A 386 -11.82 5.73 8.87
C ALA A 386 -12.89 4.67 9.22
N LEU A 387 -12.76 3.99 10.36
CA LEU A 387 -13.80 3.09 10.86
C LEU A 387 -15.07 3.85 11.26
N GLU A 388 -14.94 4.97 11.95
CA GLU A 388 -16.07 5.84 12.31
C GLU A 388 -16.82 6.30 11.06
N VAL A 389 -16.11 6.77 10.03
CA VAL A 389 -16.70 7.17 8.75
C VAL A 389 -17.39 5.99 8.05
N TRP A 390 -16.74 4.83 7.99
CA TRP A 390 -17.34 3.62 7.41
C TRP A 390 -18.61 3.19 8.15
N TRP A 391 -18.59 3.27 9.48
CA TRP A 391 -19.73 2.94 10.33
C TRP A 391 -20.92 3.85 10.02
N ARG A 392 -20.66 5.16 9.96
CA ARG A 392 -21.67 6.18 9.62
C ARG A 392 -22.23 6.01 8.21
N LEU A 393 -21.42 5.58 7.25
CA LEU A 393 -21.86 5.35 5.87
C LEU A 393 -22.70 4.08 5.70
N PHE A 394 -22.36 3.00 6.39
CA PHE A 394 -22.87 1.66 6.06
C PHE A 394 -23.66 0.96 7.15
N VAL A 395 -23.43 1.31 8.42
CA VAL A 395 -24.11 0.68 9.56
C VAL A 395 -25.28 1.56 10.01
N SER A 396 -24.99 2.78 10.47
CA SER A 396 -26.01 3.70 10.99
C SER A 396 -26.63 4.59 9.92
N LYS A 397 -25.94 4.81 8.80
CA LYS A 397 -26.37 5.67 7.68
C LYS A 397 -26.58 7.14 8.08
N THR A 398 -25.81 7.63 9.05
CA THR A 398 -25.85 9.02 9.54
C THR A 398 -24.95 9.97 8.75
N LEU A 399 -24.09 9.44 7.87
CA LEU A 399 -23.23 10.23 6.97
C LEU A 399 -23.50 9.83 5.52
N LYS A 400 -23.56 10.80 4.61
CA LYS A 400 -23.61 10.59 3.16
C LYS A 400 -22.20 10.65 2.58
N GLY A 401 -21.91 9.81 1.60
CA GLY A 401 -20.55 9.77 1.01
C GLY A 401 -20.17 10.94 0.10
N ASN A 402 -20.99 11.99 -0.02
CA ASN A 402 -20.59 13.26 -0.64
C ASN A 402 -20.32 14.36 0.39
N GLU A 403 -20.51 14.08 1.68
CA GLU A 403 -20.15 14.99 2.76
C GLU A 403 -18.63 15.05 2.92
N LYS A 404 -18.17 16.23 3.34
CA LYS A 404 -16.76 16.49 3.68
C LYS A 404 -16.59 16.44 5.19
N LEU A 405 -15.45 15.96 5.66
CA LEU A 405 -15.10 15.95 7.09
C LEU A 405 -14.66 17.32 7.60
#